data_AF-A0AAX2H047-F1
#
_entry.id   AF-A0AAX2H047-F1
#
_cell.length_a   1.000
_cell.length_b   1.000
_cell.length_c   1.000
_cell.angle_alpha   90.00
_cell.angle_beta   90.00
_cell.angle_gamma   90.00
#
_symmetry.space_group_name_H-M   'P 1'
#
loop_
_entity.id
_entity.type
_entity.pdbx_description
1 polymer ?
#
loop_
_entity_poly.entity_id
_entity_poly.type
_entity_poly.pdbx_seq_one_letter_code
_entity_poly.pdbx_strand_id
1 'polypeptide(L)'
;MLFADSRFLTSDTDVYTPDIMKEAFTTEGIVQIPGDGTKYPVKPGEYIIIAEQGINHKEKNSNSVDLSKANFENFYPNMKDVDNPQVTNTIVLYEKLIFHNRGYRSYVIARLPKGMTSETFLKDYKYEYSYKTVAGIKTRDAMKIPNEWIVDAVNLCSKDDFKRIVTDPSLDSGWSYSGLNRNDKNRYGKSVRRKVLSENGGKPIFQDTNNSTDDFVITAPPTMFK
;
A
#
# COMPACT_ATOMS: atom_id res chain seq x y z
N MET A 1 10.10 9.29 1.28
CA MET A 1 9.36 8.27 0.52
C MET A 1 7.96 8.21 1.10
N LEU A 2 6.94 8.26 0.26
CA LEU A 2 5.54 8.08 0.63
C LEU A 2 5.14 6.63 0.42
N PHE A 3 4.28 6.12 1.28
CA PHE A 3 3.53 4.90 1.10
C PHE A 3 2.04 5.24 1.24
N ALA A 4 1.25 4.92 0.22
CA ALA A 4 -0.14 5.33 0.13
C ALA A 4 -1.03 4.17 -0.33
N ASP A 5 -2.28 4.18 0.14
CA ASP A 5 -3.31 3.23 -0.29
C ASP A 5 -4.42 3.91 -1.08
N SER A 6 -5.12 3.15 -1.92
CA SER A 6 -6.12 3.69 -2.84
C SER A 6 -7.39 4.13 -2.11
N ARG A 7 -7.92 5.29 -2.52
CA ARG A 7 -9.28 5.73 -2.13
C ARG A 7 -10.34 4.84 -2.75
N PHE A 8 -10.13 4.52 -4.02
CA PHE A 8 -11.03 3.71 -4.83
C PHE A 8 -10.73 2.23 -4.61
N LEU A 9 -11.77 1.40 -4.63
CA LEU A 9 -11.62 -0.03 -4.44
C LEU A 9 -11.60 -0.75 -5.78
N THR A 10 -10.75 -1.77 -5.88
CA THR A 10 -10.70 -2.68 -7.04
C THR A 10 -11.96 -3.56 -7.15
N SER A 11 -12.75 -3.62 -6.07
CA SER A 11 -13.99 -4.39 -5.98
C SER A 11 -15.26 -3.60 -6.28
N ASP A 12 -15.16 -2.27 -6.43
CA ASP A 12 -16.31 -1.42 -6.72
C ASP A 12 -16.40 -1.12 -8.23
N THR A 13 -17.57 -0.62 -8.66
CA THR A 13 -17.85 -0.24 -10.06
C THR A 13 -18.25 1.23 -10.19
N ASP A 14 -17.92 2.06 -9.19
CA ASP A 14 -18.30 3.46 -9.20
C ASP A 14 -17.49 4.22 -10.25
N VAL A 15 -18.16 5.13 -10.97
CA VAL A 15 -17.51 6.06 -11.92
C VAL A 15 -17.30 7.39 -11.21
N TYR A 16 -16.04 7.81 -11.12
CA TYR A 16 -15.64 9.06 -10.46
C TYR A 16 -15.35 10.15 -11.48
N THR A 17 -15.82 11.37 -11.19
CA THR A 17 -15.65 12.53 -12.07
C THR A 17 -15.03 13.70 -11.30
N PRO A 18 -13.98 14.35 -11.82
CA PRO A 18 -13.26 13.98 -13.05
C PRO A 18 -12.41 12.72 -12.85
N ASP A 19 -12.32 11.85 -13.85
CA ASP A 19 -11.38 10.72 -13.81
C ASP A 19 -9.97 11.22 -14.10
N ILE A 20 -9.06 11.02 -13.14
CA ILE A 20 -7.66 11.46 -13.20
C ILE A 20 -6.66 10.30 -13.25
N MET A 21 -7.12 9.05 -13.42
CA MET A 21 -6.27 7.86 -13.30
C MET A 21 -5.03 7.94 -14.20
N LYS A 22 -5.17 8.52 -15.39
CA LYS A 22 -4.06 8.70 -16.35
C LYS A 22 -3.00 9.68 -15.89
N GLU A 23 -3.34 10.60 -15.00
CA GLU A 23 -2.43 11.63 -14.51
C GLU A 23 -1.90 11.33 -13.10
N ALA A 24 -2.73 10.77 -12.23
CA ALA A 24 -2.41 10.59 -10.83
C ALA A 24 -3.19 9.45 -10.14
N PHE A 25 -2.59 8.89 -9.11
CA PHE A 25 -3.20 7.93 -8.20
C PHE A 25 -3.97 8.64 -7.07
N THR A 26 -5.23 8.28 -6.87
CA THR A 26 -6.08 8.84 -5.81
C THR A 26 -5.94 8.06 -4.50
N THR A 27 -5.54 8.74 -3.43
CA THR A 27 -5.19 8.09 -2.15
C THR A 27 -6.29 8.19 -1.10
N GLU A 28 -6.47 7.13 -0.29
CA GLU A 28 -7.16 7.24 1.00
C GLU A 28 -6.21 7.83 2.03
N GLY A 29 -5.13 7.11 2.34
CA GLY A 29 -4.18 7.45 3.38
C GLY A 29 -2.76 7.48 2.83
N ILE A 30 -1.93 8.30 3.47
CA ILE A 30 -0.51 8.48 3.12
C ILE A 30 0.29 8.52 4.41
N VAL A 31 1.29 7.62 4.48
CA VAL A 31 2.35 7.70 5.48
C VAL A 31 3.68 8.01 4.79
N GLN A 32 4.58 8.65 5.52
CA GLN A 32 5.90 9.01 5.04
C GLN A 32 6.96 8.40 5.96
N ILE A 33 7.98 7.77 5.37
CA ILE A 33 9.18 7.39 6.11
C ILE A 33 9.87 8.67 6.59
N PRO A 34 10.14 8.81 7.91
CA PRO A 34 10.73 10.03 8.46
C PRO A 34 12.18 10.24 7.99
N GLY A 35 12.76 11.38 8.32
CA GLY A 35 14.16 11.71 8.05
C GLY A 35 14.36 12.74 6.93
N ASP A 36 15.62 13.04 6.66
CA ASP A 36 16.08 14.11 5.75
C ASP A 36 16.32 13.64 4.30
N GLY A 37 15.91 12.41 3.98
CA GLY A 37 16.17 11.76 2.70
C GLY A 37 17.49 10.97 2.63
N THR A 38 18.35 11.06 3.65
CA THR A 38 19.61 10.30 3.74
C THR A 38 19.71 9.40 4.97
N LYS A 39 18.89 9.64 5.99
CA LYS A 39 18.88 8.91 7.27
C LYS A 39 18.64 7.39 7.16
N TYR A 40 17.85 6.94 6.19
CA TYR A 40 17.47 5.52 6.05
C TYR A 40 17.84 4.98 4.66
N PRO A 41 19.14 4.76 4.39
CA PRO A 41 19.58 4.19 3.12
C PRO A 41 19.18 2.72 3.04
N VAL A 42 18.76 2.27 1.85
CA VAL A 42 18.49 0.86 1.55
C VAL A 42 19.53 0.39 0.55
N LYS A 43 20.46 -0.47 0.98
CA LYS A 43 21.51 -0.98 0.08
C LYS A 43 20.95 -2.09 -0.82
N PRO A 44 21.62 -2.43 -1.94
CA PRO A 44 21.20 -3.56 -2.76
C PRO A 44 21.05 -4.85 -1.95
N GLY A 45 19.87 -5.47 -2.03
CA GLY A 45 19.52 -6.69 -1.28
C GLY A 45 18.97 -6.44 0.14
N GLU A 46 18.97 -5.20 0.62
CA GLU A 46 18.31 -4.82 1.87
C GLU A 46 16.86 -4.37 1.62
N TYR A 47 16.08 -4.29 2.69
CA TYR A 47 14.66 -3.96 2.64
C TYR A 47 14.25 -3.17 3.89
N ILE A 48 13.11 -2.49 3.79
CA ILE A 48 12.43 -1.82 4.91
C ILE A 48 11.14 -2.58 5.20
N ILE A 49 10.89 -2.88 6.47
CA ILE A 49 9.62 -3.40 6.96
C ILE A 49 8.85 -2.25 7.60
N ILE A 50 7.64 -2.00 7.09
CA ILE A 50 6.64 -1.13 7.73
C ILE A 50 5.52 -2.04 8.25
N ALA A 51 5.30 -2.04 9.55
CA ALA A 51 4.24 -2.78 10.21
C ALA A 51 2.98 -1.91 10.40
N GLU A 52 1.79 -2.50 10.38
CA GLU A 52 0.61 -1.80 10.93
C GLU A 52 0.78 -1.57 12.43
N GLN A 53 1.22 -2.62 13.14
CA GLN A 53 1.58 -2.58 14.55
C GLN A 53 2.90 -3.32 14.74
N GLY A 54 3.93 -2.61 15.20
CA GLY A 54 5.29 -3.09 15.36
C GLY A 54 5.50 -3.89 16.65
N ILE A 55 4.60 -4.79 17.03
CA ILE A 55 4.70 -5.59 18.27
C ILE A 55 4.93 -7.08 17.98
N ASN A 56 5.23 -7.86 19.03
CA ASN A 56 5.29 -9.31 18.94
C ASN A 56 3.88 -9.92 18.98
N HIS A 57 3.27 -10.15 17.83
CA HIS A 57 1.91 -10.70 17.76
C HIS A 57 1.81 -12.16 18.22
N LYS A 58 2.95 -12.86 18.36
CA LYS A 58 2.99 -14.24 18.88
C LYS A 58 2.52 -14.36 20.33
N GLU A 59 2.61 -13.28 21.10
CA GLU A 59 2.17 -13.25 22.50
C GLU A 59 0.66 -13.46 22.65
N LYS A 60 -0.14 -13.00 21.67
CA LYS A 60 -1.59 -13.18 21.66
C LYS A 60 -2.04 -14.32 20.75
N ASN A 61 -1.26 -14.65 19.71
CA ASN A 61 -1.55 -15.72 18.78
C ASN A 61 -0.25 -16.36 18.29
N SER A 62 0.08 -17.55 18.77
CA SER A 62 1.32 -18.27 18.43
C SER A 62 1.50 -18.57 16.94
N ASN A 63 0.42 -18.55 16.15
CA ASN A 63 0.46 -18.71 14.69
C ASN A 63 0.70 -17.38 13.93
N SER A 64 0.97 -16.29 14.66
CA SER A 64 1.22 -14.96 14.11
C SER A 64 2.71 -14.65 13.93
N VAL A 65 3.02 -13.40 13.61
CA VAL A 65 4.36 -12.90 13.30
C VAL A 65 4.90 -12.01 14.43
N ASP A 66 6.22 -12.05 14.64
CA ASP A 66 6.89 -11.05 15.47
C ASP A 66 7.30 -9.85 14.61
N LEU A 67 6.64 -8.70 14.80
CA LEU A 67 6.94 -7.44 14.11
C LEU A 67 7.64 -6.43 15.03
N SER A 68 8.09 -6.85 16.23
CA SER A 68 8.83 -5.99 17.17
C SER A 68 10.17 -5.46 16.65
N LYS A 69 10.64 -6.03 15.54
CA LYS A 69 11.90 -5.66 14.85
C LYS A 69 11.65 -5.02 13.49
N ALA A 70 10.43 -4.59 13.20
CA ALA A 70 10.15 -3.80 12.00
C ALA A 70 10.97 -2.50 12.02
N ASN A 71 11.28 -1.95 10.84
CA ASN A 71 11.99 -0.68 10.76
C ASN A 71 11.07 0.48 11.15
N PHE A 72 9.81 0.40 10.74
CA PHE A 72 8.79 1.38 11.07
C PHE A 72 7.45 0.74 11.39
N GLU A 73 6.58 1.51 12.07
CA GLU A 73 5.17 1.19 12.25
C GLU A 73 4.25 2.36 11.92
N ASN A 74 2.98 2.07 11.67
CA ASN A 74 1.93 3.06 11.42
C ASN A 74 1.12 3.28 12.69
N PHE A 75 1.61 4.11 13.60
CA PHE A 75 0.90 4.44 14.84
C PHE A 75 -0.09 5.59 14.67
N TYR A 76 -1.33 5.38 15.12
CA TYR A 76 -2.40 6.39 15.11
C TYR A 76 -2.89 6.69 16.54
N PRO A 77 -2.46 7.80 17.18
CA PRO A 77 -2.68 8.06 18.61
C PRO A 77 -4.16 8.21 19.01
N ASN A 78 -5.02 8.60 18.06
CA ASN A 78 -6.45 8.81 18.30
C ASN A 78 -7.28 7.53 18.15
N MET A 79 -6.64 6.36 18.06
CA MET A 79 -7.30 5.06 17.91
C MET A 79 -6.88 4.09 19.00
N LYS A 80 -7.56 2.95 19.09
CA LYS A 80 -7.14 1.81 19.93
C LYS A 80 -5.97 1.10 19.27
N ASP A 81 -4.84 1.77 19.26
CA ASP A 81 -3.58 1.31 18.68
C ASP A 81 -2.52 1.15 19.78
N VAL A 82 -1.56 0.25 19.57
CA VAL A 82 -0.47 -0.01 20.53
C VAL A 82 0.82 0.53 19.93
N ASP A 83 1.32 1.63 20.49
CA ASP A 83 2.62 2.21 20.12
C ASP A 83 3.75 1.34 20.69
N ASN A 84 4.66 0.85 19.85
CA ASN A 84 5.88 0.22 20.31
C ASN A 84 7.02 1.26 20.28
N PRO A 85 7.47 1.78 21.44
CA PRO A 85 8.52 2.80 21.46
C PRO A 85 9.88 2.34 20.91
N GLN A 86 10.07 1.03 20.67
CA GLN A 86 11.27 0.49 20.03
C GLN A 86 11.21 0.47 18.50
N VAL A 87 10.03 0.68 17.89
CA VAL A 87 9.84 0.76 16.45
C VAL A 87 9.59 2.22 16.09
N THR A 88 10.26 2.72 15.05
CA THR A 88 10.12 4.14 14.68
C THR A 88 8.78 4.38 13.99
N ASN A 89 7.99 5.33 14.47
CA ASN A 89 6.73 5.69 13.81
C ASN A 89 6.96 6.34 12.43
N THR A 90 6.15 5.94 11.45
CA THR A 90 6.00 6.72 10.21
C THR A 90 5.33 8.06 10.52
N ILE A 91 5.51 9.03 9.62
CA ILE A 91 4.78 10.29 9.68
C ILE A 91 3.44 10.08 8.98
N VAL A 92 2.34 10.22 9.72
CA VAL A 92 0.99 10.25 9.14
C VAL A 92 0.82 11.57 8.39
N LEU A 93 0.92 11.51 7.05
CA LEU A 93 0.91 12.71 6.22
C LEU A 93 -0.51 13.12 5.84
N TYR A 94 -1.37 12.15 5.50
CA TYR A 94 -2.77 12.39 5.15
C TYR A 94 -3.60 11.17 5.54
N GLU A 95 -4.63 11.36 6.38
CA GLU A 95 -5.57 10.32 6.79
C GLU A 95 -4.91 9.00 7.27
N LYS A 96 -5.70 7.94 7.46
CA LYS A 96 -5.19 6.62 7.86
C LYS A 96 -4.89 5.76 6.64
N LEU A 97 -3.66 5.26 6.52
CA LEU A 97 -3.34 4.16 5.62
C LEU A 97 -3.83 2.84 6.22
N ILE A 98 -4.57 2.05 5.45
CA ILE A 98 -5.18 0.81 5.95
C ILE A 98 -4.77 -0.37 5.09
N PHE A 99 -4.28 -1.42 5.74
CA PHE A 99 -4.19 -2.74 5.12
C PHE A 99 -5.59 -3.37 5.06
N HIS A 100 -6.23 -3.28 3.88
CA HIS A 100 -7.62 -3.68 3.74
C HIS A 100 -7.75 -5.18 4.00
N ASN A 101 -8.52 -5.58 5.02
CA ASN A 101 -8.60 -6.97 5.47
C ASN A 101 -9.20 -7.96 4.45
N ARG A 102 -9.81 -7.47 3.36
CA ARG A 102 -10.27 -8.27 2.21
C ARG A 102 -9.40 -8.09 0.96
N GLY A 103 -8.40 -7.21 1.03
CA GLY A 103 -7.46 -6.93 -0.05
C GLY A 103 -8.03 -6.08 -1.19
N TYR A 104 -8.99 -5.18 -0.97
CA TYR A 104 -9.62 -4.41 -2.06
C TYR A 104 -8.96 -3.05 -2.37
N ARG A 105 -7.90 -2.71 -1.63
CA ARG A 105 -7.12 -1.48 -1.83
C ARG A 105 -5.84 -1.81 -2.60
N SER A 106 -5.45 -0.89 -3.45
CA SER A 106 -4.15 -0.88 -4.11
C SER A 106 -3.18 -0.02 -3.31
N TYR A 107 -1.88 -0.26 -3.47
CA TYR A 107 -0.84 0.42 -2.72
C TYR A 107 0.23 0.96 -3.66
N VAL A 108 0.78 2.13 -3.35
CA VAL A 108 1.88 2.74 -4.11
C VAL A 108 2.99 3.20 -3.17
N ILE A 109 4.22 3.14 -3.65
CA ILE A 109 5.33 3.91 -3.07
C ILE A 109 5.69 5.06 -4.02
N ALA A 110 5.88 6.25 -3.48
CA ALA A 110 6.12 7.44 -4.28
C ALA A 110 7.21 8.34 -3.69
N ARG A 111 7.95 9.01 -4.56
CA ARG A 111 9.01 9.96 -4.20
C ARG A 111 8.56 11.37 -4.53
N LEU A 112 8.43 12.22 -3.50
CA LEU A 112 8.28 13.65 -3.72
C LEU A 112 9.46 14.17 -4.56
N PRO A 113 9.21 14.96 -5.61
CA PRO A 113 10.28 15.48 -6.46
C PRO A 113 11.18 16.44 -5.68
N LYS A 114 12.39 16.69 -6.21
CA LYS A 114 13.36 17.58 -5.55
C LYS A 114 12.75 18.96 -5.34
N GLY A 115 12.79 19.44 -4.09
CA GLY A 115 12.24 20.74 -3.69
C GLY A 115 10.75 20.73 -3.32
N MET A 116 10.03 19.62 -3.52
CA MET A 116 8.67 19.43 -3.02
C MET A 116 8.70 19.11 -1.53
N THR A 117 7.94 19.86 -0.73
CA THR A 117 7.74 19.56 0.70
C THR A 117 6.39 18.90 0.94
N SER A 118 6.27 18.24 2.08
CA SER A 118 5.04 17.62 2.55
C SER A 118 3.90 18.64 2.69
N GLU A 119 4.20 19.86 3.15
CA GLU A 119 3.23 20.94 3.29
C GLU A 119 2.71 21.43 1.93
N THR A 120 3.61 21.67 0.97
CA THR A 120 3.22 22.07 -0.39
C THR A 120 2.41 20.96 -1.07
N PHE A 121 2.83 19.70 -0.91
CA PHE A 121 2.08 18.56 -1.41
C PHE A 121 0.64 18.54 -0.87
N LEU A 122 0.46 18.62 0.45
CA LEU A 122 -0.85 18.61 1.11
C LEU A 122 -1.74 19.79 0.72
N LYS A 123 -1.14 20.93 0.36
CA LYS A 123 -1.86 22.12 -0.08
C LYS A 123 -2.33 22.01 -1.52
N ASP A 124 -1.42 21.64 -2.43
CA ASP A 124 -1.59 21.86 -3.86
C ASP A 124 -2.06 20.59 -4.62
N TYR A 125 -1.91 19.40 -4.03
CA TYR A 125 -2.25 18.11 -4.67
C TYR A 125 -3.56 17.51 -4.14
N LYS A 126 -4.52 18.38 -3.80
CA LYS A 126 -5.88 17.99 -3.45
C LYS A 126 -6.65 17.57 -4.70
N TYR A 127 -7.62 16.71 -4.50
CA TYR A 127 -8.51 16.21 -5.54
C TYR A 127 -9.94 16.10 -5.00
N GLU A 128 -10.82 16.93 -5.55
CA GLU A 128 -12.25 16.82 -5.34
C GLU A 128 -12.84 15.97 -6.48
N TYR A 129 -13.71 15.03 -6.12
CA TYR A 129 -14.39 14.17 -7.08
C TYR A 129 -15.83 13.90 -6.67
N SER A 130 -16.63 13.49 -7.65
CA SER A 130 -18.02 13.10 -7.45
C SER A 130 -18.34 11.74 -8.04
N TYR A 131 -19.33 11.06 -7.48
CA TYR A 131 -19.87 9.80 -8.01
C TYR A 131 -21.35 9.67 -7.71
N LYS A 132 -22.05 8.88 -8.52
CA LYS A 132 -23.48 8.63 -8.38
C LYS A 132 -23.74 7.49 -7.40
N THR A 133 -24.63 7.73 -6.45
CA THR A 133 -25.19 6.70 -5.58
C THR A 133 -26.70 6.59 -5.79
N VAL A 134 -27.33 5.57 -5.20
CA VAL A 134 -28.81 5.46 -5.17
C VAL A 134 -29.49 6.69 -4.54
N ALA A 135 -28.79 7.39 -3.65
CA ALA A 135 -29.27 8.59 -2.96
C ALA A 135 -28.94 9.91 -3.68
N GLY A 136 -28.37 9.84 -4.89
CA GLY A 136 -27.93 11.01 -5.66
C GLY A 136 -26.41 11.13 -5.79
N ILE A 137 -25.95 12.28 -6.27
CA ILE A 137 -24.53 12.58 -6.47
C ILE A 137 -23.88 12.89 -5.12
N LYS A 138 -22.73 12.26 -4.83
CA LYS A 138 -21.90 12.56 -3.68
C LYS A 138 -20.59 13.18 -4.14
N THR A 139 -20.16 14.24 -3.46
CA THR A 139 -18.83 14.85 -3.61
C THR A 139 -17.94 14.46 -2.43
N ARG A 140 -16.66 14.21 -2.70
CA ARG A 140 -15.63 13.84 -1.71
C ARG A 140 -14.30 14.45 -2.11
N ASP A 141 -13.43 14.60 -1.11
CA ASP A 141 -12.05 15.00 -1.28
C ASP A 141 -11.11 13.82 -1.03
N ALA A 142 -9.95 13.88 -1.67
CA ALA A 142 -8.80 13.01 -1.48
C ALA A 142 -7.51 13.77 -1.82
N MET A 143 -6.37 13.13 -1.61
CA MET A 143 -5.10 13.56 -2.20
C MET A 143 -4.84 12.78 -3.50
N LYS A 144 -4.09 13.40 -4.42
CA LYS A 144 -3.63 12.75 -5.65
C LYS A 144 -2.10 12.76 -5.74
N ILE A 145 -1.50 11.62 -6.05
CA ILE A 145 -0.06 11.50 -6.29
C ILE A 145 0.14 11.38 -7.80
N PRO A 146 0.79 12.35 -8.48
CA PRO A 146 1.12 12.26 -9.89
C PRO A 146 1.79 10.93 -10.24
N ASN A 147 1.39 10.33 -11.37
CA ASN A 147 1.90 9.03 -11.80
C ASN A 147 3.43 9.04 -11.98
N GLU A 148 4.00 10.16 -12.42
CA GLU A 148 5.45 10.36 -12.56
C GLU A 148 6.23 10.30 -11.23
N TRP A 149 5.58 10.38 -10.08
CA TRP A 149 6.24 10.29 -8.77
C TRP A 149 6.21 8.88 -8.18
N ILE A 150 5.38 8.00 -8.75
CA ILE A 150 5.20 6.64 -8.29
C ILE A 150 6.38 5.81 -8.74
N VAL A 151 6.99 5.12 -7.79
CA VAL A 151 8.13 4.23 -8.01
C VAL A 151 7.64 2.81 -8.30
N ASP A 152 6.56 2.40 -7.64
CA ASP A 152 5.98 1.06 -7.76
C ASP A 152 4.52 1.09 -7.28
N ALA A 153 3.68 0.24 -7.88
CA ALA A 153 2.26 0.14 -7.62
C ALA A 153 1.81 -1.32 -7.60
N VAL A 154 0.89 -1.65 -6.69
CA VAL A 154 0.36 -3.01 -6.53
C VAL A 154 -1.16 -2.94 -6.37
N ASN A 155 -1.88 -3.44 -7.35
CA ASN A 155 -3.32 -3.67 -7.26
C ASN A 155 -3.63 -4.96 -6.54
N LEU A 156 -4.51 -4.89 -5.54
CA LEU A 156 -5.02 -6.07 -4.85
C LEU A 156 -6.54 -6.15 -4.96
N CYS A 157 -7.06 -7.37 -5.05
CA CYS A 157 -8.46 -7.69 -4.82
C CYS A 157 -8.62 -9.11 -4.28
N SER A 158 -9.80 -9.49 -3.78
CA SER A 158 -10.11 -10.93 -3.67
C SER A 158 -10.42 -11.47 -5.06
N LYS A 159 -10.23 -12.79 -5.28
CA LYS A 159 -10.37 -13.35 -6.62
C LYS A 159 -11.77 -13.21 -7.22
N ASP A 160 -12.79 -13.44 -6.41
CA ASP A 160 -14.17 -13.46 -6.90
C ASP A 160 -14.80 -12.04 -6.95
N ASP A 161 -14.16 -11.03 -6.35
CA ASP A 161 -14.71 -9.67 -6.26
C ASP A 161 -14.03 -8.65 -7.18
N PHE A 162 -12.96 -8.99 -7.89
CA PHE A 162 -12.27 -8.05 -8.78
C PHE A 162 -13.20 -7.48 -9.85
N LYS A 163 -13.24 -6.14 -9.97
CA LYS A 163 -14.04 -5.40 -10.96
C LYS A 163 -13.19 -4.52 -11.87
N ARG A 164 -12.13 -3.94 -11.33
CA ARG A 164 -11.25 -3.00 -12.06
C ARG A 164 -9.90 -2.82 -11.34
N ILE A 165 -8.91 -2.34 -12.08
CA ILE A 165 -7.71 -1.71 -11.50
C ILE A 165 -8.02 -0.27 -11.09
N VAL A 166 -7.24 0.28 -10.17
CA VAL A 166 -7.37 1.68 -9.69
C VAL A 166 -6.07 2.47 -9.84
N THR A 167 -5.14 1.93 -10.61
CA THR A 167 -3.88 2.55 -11.03
C THR A 167 -3.90 2.70 -12.55
N ASP A 168 -3.13 3.65 -13.08
CA ASP A 168 -2.86 3.67 -14.52
C ASP A 168 -2.22 2.33 -14.95
N PRO A 169 -2.62 1.73 -16.10
CA PRO A 169 -2.04 0.49 -16.57
C PRO A 169 -0.52 0.52 -16.78
N SER A 170 0.07 1.70 -17.00
CA SER A 170 1.52 1.85 -17.08
C SER A 170 2.24 1.63 -15.74
N LEU A 171 1.53 1.76 -14.61
CA LEU A 171 2.05 1.52 -13.27
C LEU A 171 1.77 0.09 -12.81
N ASP A 172 0.54 -0.37 -13.00
CA ASP A 172 0.15 -1.76 -12.78
C ASP A 172 -1.08 -2.09 -13.62
N SER A 173 -0.88 -2.96 -14.62
CA SER A 173 -1.90 -3.42 -15.55
C SER A 173 -2.67 -4.66 -15.07
N GLY A 174 -2.24 -5.25 -13.95
CA GLY A 174 -2.84 -6.45 -13.37
C GLY A 174 -3.35 -6.22 -11.97
N TRP A 175 -3.57 -7.34 -11.26
CA TRP A 175 -3.89 -7.36 -9.84
C TRP A 175 -3.45 -8.69 -9.24
N SER A 176 -3.24 -8.69 -7.92
CA SER A 176 -2.88 -9.88 -7.14
C SER A 176 -3.84 -10.08 -5.97
N TYR A 177 -3.75 -11.23 -5.32
CA TYR A 177 -4.65 -11.59 -4.22
C TYR A 177 -3.97 -12.53 -3.24
N SER A 178 -4.41 -12.54 -1.98
CA SER A 178 -3.97 -13.49 -0.95
C SER A 178 -5.09 -14.44 -0.47
N GLY A 179 -6.33 -14.22 -0.94
CA GLY A 179 -7.50 -15.02 -0.63
C GLY A 179 -8.46 -15.10 -1.81
N LEU A 180 -9.17 -16.22 -1.94
CA LEU A 180 -10.08 -16.44 -3.07
C LEU A 180 -11.32 -15.55 -2.99
N ASN A 181 -11.88 -15.38 -1.79
CA ASN A 181 -13.00 -14.50 -1.53
C ASN A 181 -13.05 -14.10 -0.05
N ARG A 182 -14.00 -13.24 0.32
CA ARG A 182 -14.15 -12.73 1.69
C ARG A 182 -14.38 -13.82 2.75
N ASN A 183 -14.88 -14.99 2.35
CA ASN A 183 -15.21 -16.12 3.23
C ASN A 183 -14.13 -17.21 3.24
N ASP A 184 -13.04 -17.05 2.49
CA ASP A 184 -11.96 -18.01 2.42
C ASP A 184 -11.27 -18.15 3.79
N LYS A 185 -11.51 -19.27 4.47
CA LYS A 185 -10.89 -19.55 5.78
C LYS A 185 -9.38 -19.76 5.66
N ASN A 186 -8.87 -20.09 4.48
CA ASN A 186 -7.45 -20.29 4.22
C ASN A 186 -6.72 -19.00 3.86
N ARG A 187 -7.37 -17.82 3.92
CA ARG A 187 -6.72 -16.53 3.59
C ARG A 187 -5.76 -16.01 4.65
N TYR A 188 -5.77 -16.60 5.85
CA TYR A 188 -4.87 -16.23 6.94
C TYR A 188 -3.47 -16.84 6.74
N GLY A 189 -2.44 -16.17 7.24
CA GLY A 189 -1.05 -16.64 7.11
C GLY A 189 -0.56 -16.68 5.66
N LYS A 190 -1.16 -15.88 4.78
CA LYS A 190 -0.80 -15.73 3.37
C LYS A 190 -0.45 -14.29 3.05
N SER A 191 0.37 -14.11 2.03
CA SER A 191 0.72 -12.82 1.44
C SER A 191 0.74 -12.92 -0.07
N VAL A 192 0.69 -11.77 -0.73
CA VAL A 192 1.28 -11.62 -2.06
C VAL A 192 2.77 -11.40 -1.88
N ARG A 193 3.60 -12.11 -2.64
CA ARG A 193 5.07 -11.96 -2.59
C ARG A 193 5.62 -11.86 -4.00
N ARG A 194 6.39 -10.80 -4.28
CA ARG A 194 7.01 -10.61 -5.59
C ARG A 194 7.90 -11.80 -5.95
N LYS A 195 7.80 -12.27 -7.19
CA LYS A 195 8.57 -13.39 -7.72
C LYS A 195 10.05 -13.00 -7.82
N VAL A 196 10.93 -13.94 -7.56
CA VAL A 196 12.36 -13.77 -7.82
C VAL A 196 12.57 -14.07 -9.30
N LEU A 197 13.03 -13.07 -10.05
CA LEU A 197 13.37 -13.21 -11.47
C LEU A 197 14.71 -13.91 -11.64
N SER A 198 15.69 -13.50 -10.84
CA SER A 198 17.05 -14.03 -10.86
C SER A 198 17.78 -13.69 -9.56
N GLU A 199 19.03 -14.13 -9.44
CA GLU A 199 19.91 -13.76 -8.33
C GLU A 199 21.21 -13.17 -8.86
N ASN A 200 21.76 -12.20 -8.15
CA ASN A 200 23.08 -11.62 -8.43
C ASN A 200 23.90 -11.55 -7.14
N GLY A 201 24.98 -12.34 -7.06
CA GLY A 201 25.82 -12.40 -5.87
C GLY A 201 25.06 -12.80 -4.59
N GLY A 202 24.11 -13.74 -4.71
CA GLY A 202 23.26 -14.20 -3.60
C GLY A 202 22.16 -13.22 -3.18
N LYS A 203 21.95 -12.13 -3.94
CA LYS A 203 20.87 -11.17 -3.71
C LYS A 203 19.76 -11.37 -4.73
N PRO A 204 18.49 -11.46 -4.30
CA PRO A 204 17.38 -11.62 -5.23
C PRO A 204 17.19 -10.36 -6.07
N ILE A 205 16.97 -10.56 -7.37
CA ILE A 205 16.41 -9.58 -8.29
C ILE A 205 14.95 -9.96 -8.48
N PHE A 206 14.04 -9.07 -8.09
CA PHE A 206 12.61 -9.33 -8.16
C PHE A 206 12.06 -9.00 -9.54
N GLN A 207 11.07 -9.78 -9.99
CA GLN A 207 10.36 -9.52 -11.23
C GLN A 207 9.45 -8.29 -11.06
N ASP A 208 9.49 -7.40 -12.04
CA ASP A 208 8.65 -6.22 -12.11
C ASP A 208 8.34 -5.93 -13.57
N THR A 209 7.11 -6.22 -13.98
CA THR A 209 6.60 -6.03 -15.34
C THR A 209 5.47 -5.01 -15.38
N ASN A 210 5.26 -4.28 -14.28
CA ASN A 210 4.09 -3.44 -14.05
C ASN A 210 2.80 -4.24 -14.25
N ASN A 211 2.78 -5.48 -13.76
CA ASN A 211 1.62 -6.35 -13.80
C ASN A 211 1.59 -7.27 -12.58
N SER A 212 0.78 -6.90 -11.59
CA SER A 212 0.67 -7.65 -10.33
C SER A 212 0.23 -9.11 -10.49
N THR A 213 -0.45 -9.46 -11.59
CA THR A 213 -0.82 -10.86 -11.88
C THR A 213 0.41 -11.68 -12.26
N ASP A 214 1.33 -11.09 -13.01
CA ASP A 214 2.54 -11.75 -13.48
C ASP A 214 3.67 -11.69 -12.46
N ASP A 215 3.71 -10.65 -11.63
CA ASP A 215 4.86 -10.37 -10.75
C ASP A 215 4.78 -11.02 -9.38
N PHE A 216 3.61 -11.47 -8.93
CA PHE A 216 3.41 -11.94 -7.55
C PHE A 216 3.00 -13.41 -7.43
N VAL A 217 3.46 -14.04 -6.36
CA VAL A 217 2.95 -15.32 -5.84
C VAL A 217 1.79 -15.02 -4.89
N ILE A 218 0.58 -15.46 -5.26
CA ILE A 218 -0.73 -15.13 -4.66
C ILE A 218 -1.08 -15.83 -3.33
N THR A 219 -0.24 -16.72 -2.81
CA THR A 219 -0.52 -17.43 -1.54
C THR A 219 0.77 -17.79 -0.82
N ALA A 220 1.80 -16.95 -0.95
CA ALA A 220 3.07 -17.20 -0.27
C ALA A 220 2.88 -17.11 1.25
N PRO A 221 3.62 -17.90 2.06
CA PRO A 221 3.74 -17.58 3.47
C PRO A 221 4.43 -16.21 3.60
N PRO A 222 3.96 -15.32 4.49
CA PRO A 222 4.61 -14.04 4.73
C PRO A 222 6.08 -14.24 5.12
N THR A 223 6.99 -13.47 4.52
CA THR A 223 8.44 -13.62 4.72
C THR A 223 8.89 -13.45 6.18
N MET A 224 8.09 -12.76 6.98
CA MET A 224 8.35 -12.56 8.41
C MET A 224 7.83 -13.68 9.31
N PHE A 225 7.12 -14.68 8.76
CA PHE A 225 6.78 -15.90 9.49
C PHE A 225 8.06 -16.75 9.61
N LYS A 226 8.72 -16.63 10.76
CA LYS A 226 9.93 -17.37 11.15
C LYS A 226 9.68 -18.15 12.43
#